data_AF-A0A8H6PS06-F1
#
_entry.id   AF-A0A8H6PS06-F1
#
_cell.length_a   1.000
_cell.length_b   1.000
_cell.length_c   1.000
_cell.angle_alpha   90.00
_cell.angle_beta   90.00
_cell.angle_gamma   90.00
#
_symmetry.space_group_name_H-M   'P 1'
#
loop_
_entity.id
_entity.type
_entity.pdbx_description
1 polymer ?
#
loop_
_entity_poly.entity_id
_entity_poly.type
_entity_poly.pdbx_seq_one_letter_code
_entity_poly.pdbx_strand_id
1 'polypeptide(L)'
;MRHKANLGAVWQRGGLFRYRSRVSSSRISQSQLQEQKEQQGAVQEDIDEDDEEEGRKDWADLTNNISPRLLSRVVGDPELDVDGRPRWMVTSGSTAERDSDKIPGLPDPNSEDLARVTGEQETAFSFLPVDLKRTWREGAIGRERSEAAQDRSWALGDLIQRHSSGGDREGKTGEAQVLGELQFTFLMIMTLMNYSCLQQWRRLLELVLTCQNAIKDREPFMVSVLRLLLLQLKRCDDVEGGLFDIDGADGGEFLRKLLMKFRRTLYEVIDNPGPTLKAEFDKLATWVKDEYDWELDREAFVRRGMVQLEDGEQVELEMEDDGDDETGEYAPLVVDLGEGNTTQDLDMDNVDTP
;
A
#
# COMPACT_ATOMS: atom_id res chain seq x y z
N MET A 1 32.98 25.76 33.14
CA MET A 1 32.45 24.47 33.64
C MET A 1 32.10 23.60 32.44
N ARG A 2 32.68 22.41 32.30
CA ARG A 2 32.38 21.48 31.21
C ARG A 2 31.20 20.61 31.64
N HIS A 3 30.00 20.90 31.16
CA HIS A 3 28.85 20.02 31.32
C HIS A 3 29.05 18.82 30.39
N LYS A 4 29.45 17.68 30.96
CA LYS A 4 29.34 16.39 30.26
C LYS A 4 27.88 15.96 30.38
N ALA A 5 27.16 15.93 29.27
CA ALA A 5 25.81 15.37 29.23
C ALA A 5 25.90 13.87 29.58
N ASN A 6 25.26 13.48 30.69
CA ASN A 6 25.16 12.07 31.08
C ASN A 6 24.05 11.42 30.26
N LEU A 7 24.39 10.97 29.06
CA LEU A 7 23.46 10.34 28.12
C LEU A 7 22.76 9.11 28.72
N GLY A 8 23.40 8.41 29.66
CA GLY A 8 22.78 7.28 30.37
C GLY A 8 21.60 7.70 31.25
N ALA A 9 21.67 8.87 31.89
CA ALA A 9 20.56 9.40 32.69
C ALA A 9 19.40 9.91 31.82
N VAL A 10 19.69 10.43 30.62
CA VAL A 10 18.66 10.84 29.65
C VAL A 10 17.99 9.62 29.01
N TRP A 11 18.76 8.55 28.75
CA TRP A 11 18.23 7.27 28.26
C TRP A 11 17.32 6.58 29.28
N GLN A 12 17.72 6.50 30.56
CA GLN A 12 16.86 5.92 31.60
C GLN A 12 15.57 6.73 31.86
N ARG A 13 15.55 8.01 31.46
CA ARG A 13 14.36 8.87 31.51
C ARG A 13 13.55 8.85 30.20
N GLY A 14 13.91 7.99 29.24
CA GLY A 14 13.23 7.90 27.94
C GLY A 14 13.46 9.08 27.00
N GLY A 15 14.32 10.04 27.36
CA GLY A 15 14.46 11.30 26.64
C GLY A 15 15.23 11.23 25.32
N LEU A 16 15.98 10.15 25.06
CA LEU A 16 16.81 10.04 23.85
C LEU A 16 16.01 9.68 22.58
N PHE A 17 14.78 9.17 22.74
CA PHE A 17 13.94 8.68 21.63
C PHE A 17 12.49 9.16 21.76
N ARG A 18 12.26 10.32 22.40
CA ARG A 18 10.92 10.88 22.52
C ARG A 18 10.40 11.23 21.11
N TYR A 19 9.38 10.48 20.69
CA TYR A 19 8.63 10.76 19.48
C TYR A 19 7.95 12.13 19.61
N ARG A 20 8.16 13.01 18.63
CA ARG A 20 7.40 14.26 18.47
C ARG A 20 6.64 14.14 17.17
N SER A 21 5.33 13.89 17.26
CA SER A 21 4.42 14.05 16.12
C SER A 21 4.51 15.49 15.61
N ARG A 22 4.70 15.69 14.30
CA ARG A 22 4.60 17.03 13.68
C ARG A 22 3.14 17.44 13.51
N VAL A 23 2.23 16.47 13.53
CA VAL A 23 0.79 16.70 13.63
C VAL A 23 0.48 16.91 15.10
N SER A 24 0.71 18.13 15.58
CA SER A 24 0.17 18.52 16.89
C SER A 24 -1.34 18.69 16.76
N SER A 25 -2.09 18.03 17.64
CA SER A 25 -3.53 18.25 17.85
C SER A 25 -3.87 19.74 18.06
N SER A 26 -2.87 20.59 18.37
CA SER A 26 -2.99 22.04 18.47
C SER A 26 -3.42 22.75 17.17
N ARG A 27 -3.26 22.17 15.97
CA ARG A 27 -3.80 22.79 14.75
C ARG A 27 -5.33 22.70 14.65
N ILE A 28 -5.95 21.70 15.27
CA ILE A 28 -7.42 21.53 15.28
C ILE A 28 -8.07 22.48 16.30
N SER A 29 -7.39 22.75 17.42
CA SER A 29 -7.89 23.60 18.50
C SER A 29 -7.53 25.09 18.37
N GLN A 30 -6.62 25.47 17.45
CA GLN A 30 -6.27 26.86 17.19
C GLN A 30 -7.40 27.71 16.60
N SER A 31 -8.45 27.10 16.03
CA SER A 31 -9.61 27.84 15.52
C SER A 31 -10.55 28.37 16.62
N GLN A 32 -10.38 27.98 17.89
CA GLN A 32 -11.32 28.33 18.97
C GLN A 32 -10.70 29.05 20.18
N LEU A 33 -9.39 29.32 20.22
CA LEU A 33 -8.72 29.89 21.41
C LEU A 33 -7.93 31.17 21.15
N GLN A 34 -8.17 31.86 20.04
CA GLN A 34 -7.42 33.07 19.66
C GLN A 34 -7.94 34.39 20.26
N GLU A 35 -8.53 34.38 21.46
CA GLU A 35 -8.92 35.63 22.14
C GLU A 35 -8.44 35.80 23.59
N GLN A 36 -7.74 34.83 24.19
CA GLN A 36 -7.25 35.03 25.57
C GLN A 36 -5.89 34.35 25.81
N LYS A 37 -4.80 35.04 25.46
CA LYS A 37 -3.52 35.02 26.23
C LYS A 37 -2.46 35.91 25.57
N GLU A 38 -2.68 37.21 25.62
CA GLU A 38 -1.57 38.16 25.70
C GLU A 38 -1.27 38.39 27.18
N GLN A 39 -0.21 37.75 27.71
CA GLN A 39 0.73 38.33 28.68
C GLN A 39 1.65 37.26 29.28
N GLN A 40 2.94 37.40 28.93
CA GLN A 40 4.15 37.08 29.71
C GLN A 40 4.37 35.65 30.24
N GLY A 41 5.51 35.08 29.83
CA GLY A 41 6.31 34.21 30.69
C GLY A 41 6.77 32.94 30.00
N ALA A 42 8.10 32.75 29.97
CA ALA A 42 8.87 31.52 29.74
C ALA A 42 8.20 30.41 28.90
N VAL A 43 8.81 30.09 27.76
CA VAL A 43 8.59 28.84 27.03
C VAL A 43 9.07 27.68 27.92
N GLN A 44 8.23 27.28 28.86
CA GLN A 44 8.29 25.99 29.50
C GLN A 44 7.82 25.02 28.42
N GLU A 45 8.71 24.13 27.97
CA GLU A 45 8.32 22.94 27.19
C GLU A 45 7.49 22.04 28.11
N ASP A 46 6.25 22.45 28.41
CA ASP A 46 5.22 21.55 28.92
C ASP A 46 4.91 20.63 27.74
N ILE A 47 5.59 19.48 27.73
CA ILE A 47 5.27 18.38 26.84
C ILE A 47 3.90 17.91 27.27
N ASP A 48 2.90 18.08 26.41
CA ASP A 48 1.53 17.65 26.68
C ASP A 48 1.56 16.12 26.94
N GLU A 49 1.26 15.70 28.17
CA GLU A 49 1.22 14.28 28.56
C GLU A 49 0.27 13.47 27.64
N ASP A 50 -0.76 14.14 27.13
CA ASP A 50 -1.74 13.64 26.17
C ASP A 50 -1.07 13.29 24.82
N ASP A 51 -0.20 14.15 24.29
CA ASP A 51 0.54 13.91 23.04
C ASP A 51 1.50 12.71 23.19
N GLU A 52 2.12 12.56 24.37
CA GLU A 52 2.96 11.39 24.64
C GLU A 52 2.14 10.09 24.76
N GLU A 53 0.93 10.16 25.33
CA GLU A 53 0.04 9.00 25.43
C GLU A 53 -0.47 8.56 24.05
N GLU A 54 -0.85 9.52 23.21
CA GLU A 54 -1.22 9.27 21.82
C GLU A 54 -0.06 8.61 21.06
N GLY A 55 1.15 9.18 21.15
CA GLY A 55 2.34 8.60 20.51
C GLY A 55 2.66 7.18 20.97
N ARG A 56 2.49 6.86 22.26
CA ARG A 56 2.68 5.49 22.78
C ARG A 56 1.64 4.52 22.23
N LYS A 57 0.39 4.95 22.15
CA LYS A 57 -0.71 4.15 21.59
C LYS A 57 -0.48 3.87 20.12
N ASP A 58 -0.12 4.91 19.36
CA ASP A 58 0.14 4.79 17.93
C ASP A 58 1.33 3.89 17.65
N TRP A 59 2.40 3.99 18.45
CA TRP A 59 3.52 3.06 18.36
C TRP A 59 3.10 1.62 18.62
N ALA A 60 2.25 1.38 19.63
CA ALA A 60 1.72 0.05 19.90
C ALA A 60 0.88 -0.47 18.73
N ASP A 61 0.01 0.37 18.15
CA ASP A 61 -0.84 -0.01 17.02
C ASP A 61 -0.06 -0.19 15.71
N LEU A 62 1.06 0.51 15.54
CA LEU A 62 2.00 0.34 14.41
C LEU A 62 2.91 -0.89 14.55
N THR A 63 3.01 -1.49 15.74
CA THR A 63 3.97 -2.59 15.99
C THR A 63 3.33 -3.88 16.54
N ASN A 64 2.02 -3.88 16.83
CA ASN A 64 1.33 -4.99 17.49
C ASN A 64 1.33 -6.33 16.72
N ASN A 65 1.60 -6.35 15.41
CA ASN A 65 1.74 -7.58 14.62
C ASN A 65 3.21 -7.92 14.29
N ILE A 66 4.17 -7.06 14.68
CA ILE A 66 5.60 -7.36 14.54
C ILE A 66 5.99 -8.34 15.65
N SER A 67 6.42 -9.53 15.25
CA SER A 67 6.82 -10.61 16.16
C SER A 67 8.23 -11.10 15.84
N PRO A 68 8.94 -11.71 16.80
CA PRO A 68 10.23 -12.36 16.53
C PRO A 68 10.17 -13.34 15.36
N ARG A 69 9.07 -14.09 15.21
CA ARG A 69 8.87 -15.00 14.08
C ARG A 69 8.79 -14.25 12.75
N LEU A 70 8.10 -13.11 12.72
CA LEU A 70 8.03 -12.27 11.53
C LEU A 70 9.40 -11.71 11.17
N LEU A 71 10.13 -11.19 12.16
CA LEU A 71 11.48 -10.66 11.97
C LEU A 71 12.43 -11.74 11.49
N SER A 72 12.42 -12.93 12.10
CA SER A 72 13.23 -14.07 11.66
C SER A 72 12.91 -14.53 10.25
N ARG A 73 11.64 -14.48 9.87
CA ARG A 73 11.23 -14.82 8.50
C ARG A 73 11.70 -13.77 7.50
N VAL A 74 11.55 -12.48 7.81
CA VAL A 74 11.84 -11.39 6.86
C VAL A 74 13.33 -11.09 6.77
N VAL A 75 14.04 -11.08 7.90
CA VAL A 75 15.43 -10.59 8.05
C VAL A 75 16.43 -11.73 8.32
N GLY A 76 15.95 -12.95 8.55
CA GLY A 76 16.80 -14.10 8.89
C GLY A 76 17.04 -14.27 10.39
N ASP A 77 17.92 -15.21 10.75
CA ASP A 77 18.15 -15.57 12.13
C ASP A 77 18.76 -14.41 12.95
N PRO A 78 18.28 -14.17 14.18
CA PRO A 78 18.80 -13.09 14.99
C PRO A 78 20.22 -13.39 15.47
N GLU A 79 21.05 -12.36 15.47
CA GLU A 79 22.30 -12.36 16.22
C GLU A 79 22.03 -12.10 17.71
N LEU A 80 23.02 -12.37 18.56
CA LEU A 80 22.94 -12.01 19.98
C LEU A 80 23.65 -10.68 20.22
N ASP A 81 22.96 -9.75 20.88
CA ASP A 81 23.60 -8.52 21.34
C ASP A 81 24.53 -8.77 22.54
N VAL A 82 25.16 -7.69 23.04
CA VAL A 82 26.09 -7.75 24.18
C VAL A 82 25.44 -8.27 25.48
N ASP A 83 24.11 -8.19 25.58
CA ASP A 83 23.31 -8.65 26.71
C ASP A 83 22.70 -10.05 26.46
N GLY A 84 23.03 -10.69 25.34
CA GLY A 84 22.52 -12.01 24.96
C GLY A 84 21.08 -12.00 24.45
N ARG A 85 20.56 -10.86 24.01
CA ARG A 85 19.21 -10.71 23.46
C ARG A 85 19.22 -10.87 21.94
N PRO A 86 18.17 -11.45 21.34
CA PRO A 86 18.08 -11.58 19.89
C PRO A 86 17.96 -10.20 19.24
N ARG A 87 18.76 -9.98 18.20
CA ARG A 87 18.89 -8.75 17.43
C ARG A 87 18.77 -9.07 15.94
N TRP A 88 17.83 -8.42 15.27
CA TRP A 88 17.73 -8.42 13.82
C TRP A 88 18.31 -7.12 13.29
N MET A 89 19.17 -7.22 12.28
CA MET A 89 19.78 -6.06 11.64
C MET A 89 19.06 -5.71 10.35
N VAL A 90 18.73 -4.44 10.19
CA VAL A 90 18.26 -3.88 8.92
C VAL A 90 19.01 -2.58 8.67
N THR A 91 19.52 -2.41 7.45
CA THR A 91 20.15 -1.17 7.00
C THR A 91 19.34 -0.57 5.85
N SER A 92 19.65 0.68 5.47
CA SER A 92 19.05 1.28 4.28
C SER A 92 19.40 0.52 2.98
N GLY A 93 20.49 -0.25 2.98
CA GLY A 93 20.94 -1.07 1.85
C GLY A 93 20.34 -2.48 1.81
N SER A 94 19.70 -2.95 2.89
CA SER A 94 19.06 -4.27 2.92
C SER A 94 17.99 -4.37 1.84
N THR A 95 17.99 -5.46 1.07
CA THR A 95 17.19 -5.57 -0.15
C THR A 95 16.62 -6.96 -0.35
N ALA A 96 15.47 -7.05 -1.02
CA ALA A 96 14.93 -8.32 -1.50
C ALA A 96 15.55 -8.67 -2.85
N GLU A 97 15.78 -9.96 -3.15
CA GLU A 97 16.40 -10.36 -4.43
C GLU A 97 15.65 -9.84 -5.66
N ARG A 98 14.31 -9.77 -5.58
CA ARG A 98 13.44 -9.27 -6.66
C ARG A 98 13.58 -7.77 -6.94
N ASP A 99 14.11 -7.02 -5.97
CA ASP A 99 14.25 -5.56 -5.99
C ASP A 99 15.74 -5.16 -6.05
N SER A 100 16.63 -6.15 -6.19
CA SER A 100 18.07 -5.94 -6.29
C SER A 100 18.47 -5.68 -7.73
N ASP A 101 19.13 -4.56 -7.97
CA ASP A 101 19.78 -4.28 -9.25
C ASP A 101 21.05 -5.11 -9.39
N LYS A 102 21.03 -6.09 -10.29
CA LYS A 102 22.23 -6.85 -10.67
C LYS A 102 23.10 -6.01 -11.58
N ILE A 103 23.93 -5.16 -10.99
CA ILE A 103 24.89 -4.32 -11.72
C ILE A 103 26.17 -5.12 -11.97
N PRO A 104 26.54 -5.39 -13.25
CA PRO A 104 27.76 -6.12 -13.56
C PRO A 104 29.00 -5.41 -12.99
N GLY A 105 29.83 -6.14 -12.24
CA GLY A 105 31.10 -5.64 -11.69
C GLY A 105 31.03 -5.08 -10.27
N LEU A 106 29.84 -4.97 -9.67
CA LEU A 106 29.70 -4.74 -8.23
C LEU A 106 29.60 -6.09 -7.48
N PRO A 107 30.24 -6.22 -6.30
CA PRO A 107 30.04 -7.39 -5.45
C PRO A 107 28.57 -7.47 -5.03
N ASP A 108 28.06 -8.69 -4.97
CA ASP A 108 26.70 -8.94 -4.48
C ASP A 108 26.57 -8.37 -3.06
N PRO A 109 25.50 -7.60 -2.74
CA PRO A 109 25.29 -7.08 -1.39
C PRO A 109 25.28 -8.18 -0.32
N ASN A 110 24.96 -9.42 -0.69
CA ASN A 110 24.99 -10.58 0.21
C ASN A 110 26.32 -11.37 0.18
N SER A 111 27.36 -10.86 -0.50
CA SER A 111 28.63 -11.57 -0.63
C SER A 111 29.40 -11.62 0.71
N GLU A 112 30.05 -12.76 0.97
CA GLU A 112 30.92 -12.92 2.16
C GLU A 112 32.03 -11.88 2.22
N ASP A 113 32.50 -11.39 1.06
CA ASP A 113 33.52 -10.35 0.99
C ASP A 113 33.01 -9.00 1.50
N LEU A 114 31.74 -8.65 1.23
CA LEU A 114 31.12 -7.46 1.80
C LEU A 114 30.92 -7.64 3.31
N ALA A 115 30.42 -8.81 3.73
CA ALA A 115 30.21 -9.14 5.14
C ALA A 115 31.51 -9.08 5.97
N ARG A 116 32.66 -9.42 5.38
CA ARG A 116 33.98 -9.27 6.01
C ARG A 116 34.40 -7.81 6.17
N VAL A 117 33.94 -6.92 5.30
CA VAL A 117 34.27 -5.49 5.32
C VAL A 117 33.33 -4.73 6.26
N THR A 118 32.03 -5.04 6.24
CA THR A 118 31.01 -4.45 7.12
C THR A 118 31.02 -5.05 8.51
N GLY A 119 31.55 -6.28 8.66
CA GLY A 119 31.55 -7.03 9.91
C GLY A 119 30.22 -7.72 10.22
N GLU A 120 29.22 -7.57 9.36
CA GLU A 120 27.86 -8.04 9.56
C GLU A 120 27.34 -8.66 8.25
N GLN A 121 26.83 -9.89 8.33
CA GLN A 121 26.24 -10.58 7.18
C GLN A 121 24.80 -10.13 7.03
N GLU A 122 24.54 -9.23 6.08
CA GLU A 122 23.18 -8.95 5.67
C GLU A 122 22.61 -10.15 4.89
N THR A 123 21.36 -10.50 5.19
CA THR A 123 20.62 -11.49 4.40
C THR A 123 19.54 -10.78 3.59
N ALA A 124 19.27 -11.30 2.39
CA ALA A 124 18.21 -10.75 1.55
C ALA A 124 16.85 -10.83 2.25
N PHE A 125 16.04 -9.79 2.10
CA PHE A 125 14.69 -9.81 2.66
C PHE A 125 13.86 -10.96 2.08
N SER A 126 13.30 -11.75 2.98
CA SER A 126 12.43 -12.89 2.68
C SER A 126 10.96 -12.52 2.95
N PHE A 127 10.46 -11.54 2.18
CA PHE A 127 9.08 -11.03 2.24
C PHE A 127 8.03 -12.07 1.82
N LEU A 128 6.76 -11.77 2.12
CA LEU A 128 5.64 -12.50 1.55
C LEU A 128 5.70 -12.49 0.02
N PRO A 129 5.60 -13.66 -0.65
CA PRO A 129 5.68 -13.75 -2.09
C PRO A 129 4.37 -13.24 -2.73
N VAL A 130 4.32 -11.95 -3.05
CA VAL A 130 3.22 -11.33 -3.80
C VAL A 130 3.57 -11.25 -5.28
N ASP A 131 2.88 -12.06 -6.09
CA ASP A 131 2.97 -12.04 -7.55
C ASP A 131 1.61 -11.69 -8.17
N LEU A 132 1.44 -10.41 -8.48
CA LEU A 132 0.22 -9.86 -9.05
C LEU A 132 -0.02 -10.30 -10.51
N LYS A 133 1.01 -10.87 -11.17
CA LYS A 133 0.88 -11.43 -12.52
C LYS A 133 0.37 -12.86 -12.50
N ARG A 134 0.31 -13.50 -11.32
CA ARG A 134 -0.09 -14.90 -11.16
C ARG A 134 -0.95 -15.08 -9.91
N THR A 135 -2.20 -14.62 -10.01
CA THR A 135 -3.18 -14.59 -8.92
C THR A 135 -4.16 -15.77 -8.94
N TRP A 136 -3.86 -16.82 -9.71
CA TRP A 136 -4.69 -18.01 -9.87
C TRP A 136 -3.95 -19.29 -9.43
N ARG A 137 -4.73 -20.33 -9.13
CA ARG A 137 -4.19 -21.65 -8.76
C ARG A 137 -3.42 -22.32 -9.88
N GLU A 138 -2.48 -23.18 -9.50
CA GLU A 138 -1.78 -24.03 -10.46
C GLU A 138 -2.78 -24.88 -11.26
N GLY A 139 -2.63 -24.89 -12.58
CA GLY A 139 -3.55 -25.58 -13.49
C GLY A 139 -4.78 -24.78 -13.93
N ALA A 140 -5.00 -23.55 -13.45
CA ALA A 140 -6.08 -22.70 -13.96
C ALA A 140 -5.89 -22.37 -15.45
N ILE A 141 -6.99 -22.32 -16.21
CA ILE A 141 -7.02 -22.09 -17.66
C ILE A 141 -8.07 -21.06 -18.07
N GLY A 142 -7.79 -20.34 -19.17
CA GLY A 142 -8.75 -19.46 -19.84
C GLY A 142 -9.47 -18.50 -18.89
N ARG A 143 -10.80 -18.62 -18.86
CA ARG A 143 -11.72 -17.79 -18.06
C ARG A 143 -11.36 -17.72 -16.58
N GLU A 144 -10.92 -18.82 -15.98
CA GLU A 144 -10.55 -18.87 -14.56
C GLU A 144 -9.38 -17.91 -14.24
N ARG A 145 -8.43 -17.76 -15.18
CA ARG A 145 -7.32 -16.81 -15.01
C ARG A 145 -7.77 -15.36 -15.11
N SER A 146 -8.66 -15.07 -16.05
CA SER A 146 -9.22 -13.72 -16.21
C SER A 146 -10.03 -13.31 -14.98
N GLU A 147 -10.88 -14.21 -14.46
CA GLU A 147 -11.64 -13.96 -13.23
C GLU A 147 -10.71 -13.75 -12.02
N ALA A 148 -9.67 -14.58 -11.86
CA ALA A 148 -8.71 -14.44 -10.77
C ALA A 148 -7.76 -13.22 -10.92
N ALA A 149 -7.58 -12.69 -12.12
CA ALA A 149 -6.86 -11.44 -12.34
C ALA A 149 -7.69 -10.23 -11.89
N GLN A 150 -9.01 -10.28 -12.11
CA GLN A 150 -9.97 -9.25 -11.67
C GLN A 150 -10.29 -9.31 -10.17
N ASP A 151 -10.30 -10.51 -9.59
CA ASP A 151 -10.45 -10.73 -8.16
C ASP A 151 -9.30 -11.58 -7.60
N ARG A 152 -8.39 -10.91 -6.89
CA ARG A 152 -7.18 -11.53 -6.32
C ARG A 152 -7.42 -12.26 -5.00
N SER A 153 -8.69 -12.42 -4.58
CA SER A 153 -9.07 -13.05 -3.30
C SER A 153 -8.51 -14.45 -3.10
N TRP A 154 -8.41 -15.25 -4.18
CA TRP A 154 -7.78 -16.56 -4.09
C TRP A 154 -6.29 -16.45 -3.72
N ALA A 155 -5.55 -15.55 -4.37
CA ALA A 155 -4.12 -15.36 -4.12
C ALA A 155 -3.85 -14.89 -2.69
N LEU A 156 -4.67 -13.96 -2.19
CA LEU A 156 -4.61 -13.53 -0.78
C LEU A 156 -4.92 -14.68 0.18
N GLY A 157 -5.97 -15.45 -0.09
CA GLY A 157 -6.35 -16.59 0.74
C GLY A 157 -5.28 -17.68 0.81
N ASP A 158 -4.68 -18.01 -0.33
CA ASP A 158 -3.59 -18.97 -0.45
C ASP A 158 -2.31 -18.46 0.24
N LEU A 159 -1.96 -17.18 0.09
CA LEU A 159 -0.85 -16.55 0.81
C LEU A 159 -1.04 -16.65 2.33
N ILE A 160 -2.22 -16.28 2.84
CA ILE A 160 -2.58 -16.39 4.27
C ILE A 160 -2.46 -17.85 4.73
N GLN A 161 -2.99 -18.80 3.96
CA GLN A 161 -2.97 -20.21 4.33
C GLN A 161 -1.55 -20.77 4.44
N ARG A 162 -0.67 -20.48 3.48
CA ARG A 162 0.73 -20.95 3.48
C ARG A 162 1.55 -20.42 4.65
N HIS A 163 1.23 -19.22 5.11
CA HIS A 163 1.93 -18.55 6.22
C HIS A 163 1.23 -18.67 7.57
N SER A 164 0.12 -19.43 7.63
CA SER A 164 -0.56 -19.75 8.87
C SER A 164 0.18 -20.84 9.65
N SER A 165 0.06 -20.81 10.98
CA SER A 165 0.65 -21.79 11.88
C SER A 165 -0.12 -23.10 11.85
N GLY A 166 0.56 -24.22 12.12
CA GLY A 166 -0.10 -25.53 12.23
C GLY A 166 -1.23 -25.49 13.27
N GLY A 167 -2.48 -25.70 12.83
CA GLY A 167 -3.68 -25.68 13.68
C GLY A 167 -4.57 -24.44 13.51
N ASP A 168 -4.09 -23.40 12.82
CA ASP A 168 -4.86 -22.20 12.53
C ASP A 168 -5.74 -22.40 11.28
N ARG A 169 -6.94 -22.94 11.50
CA ARG A 169 -7.92 -23.18 10.42
C ARG A 169 -8.58 -21.91 9.90
N GLU A 170 -8.57 -20.85 10.71
CA GLU A 170 -9.20 -19.56 10.38
C GLU A 170 -8.23 -18.63 9.63
N GLY A 171 -6.94 -18.92 9.65
CA GLY A 171 -5.90 -18.16 8.96
C GLY A 171 -5.49 -16.87 9.68
N LYS A 172 -5.87 -16.71 10.94
CA LYS A 172 -5.59 -15.50 11.75
C LYS A 172 -4.11 -15.20 11.90
N THR A 173 -3.30 -16.25 12.05
CA THR A 173 -1.84 -16.13 12.14
C THR A 173 -1.22 -15.76 10.80
N GLY A 174 -1.79 -16.21 9.67
CA GLY A 174 -1.39 -15.77 8.34
C GLY A 174 -1.78 -14.31 8.06
N GLU A 175 -2.99 -13.92 8.46
CA GLU A 175 -3.45 -12.52 8.42
C GLU A 175 -2.54 -11.61 9.25
N ALA A 176 -2.11 -12.05 10.43
CA ALA A 176 -1.14 -11.35 11.25
C ALA A 176 0.25 -11.24 10.59
N GLN A 177 0.67 -12.23 9.77
CA GLN A 177 1.89 -12.09 8.97
C GLN A 177 1.76 -10.99 7.92
N VAL A 178 0.61 -10.86 7.26
CA VAL A 178 0.35 -9.79 6.27
C VAL A 178 0.35 -8.41 6.95
N LEU A 179 -0.39 -8.26 8.05
CA LEU A 179 -0.46 -7.01 8.82
C LEU A 179 0.92 -6.63 9.39
N GLY A 180 1.62 -7.60 9.97
CA GLY A 180 2.94 -7.37 10.55
C GLY A 180 3.98 -7.01 9.50
N GLU A 181 3.86 -7.53 8.26
CA GLU A 181 4.76 -7.14 7.18
C GLU A 181 4.45 -5.73 6.68
N LEU A 182 3.17 -5.35 6.54
CA LEU A 182 2.77 -3.97 6.26
C LEU A 182 3.31 -2.98 7.30
N GLN A 183 3.28 -3.36 8.58
CA GLN A 183 3.85 -2.59 9.69
C GLN A 183 5.37 -2.49 9.59
N PHE A 184 6.05 -3.62 9.44
CA PHE A 184 7.50 -3.68 9.31
C PHE A 184 7.98 -2.83 8.14
N THR A 185 7.41 -3.02 6.94
CA THR A 185 7.81 -2.28 5.75
C THR A 185 7.59 -0.79 5.94
N PHE A 186 6.45 -0.37 6.48
CA PHE A 186 6.17 1.05 6.75
C PHE A 186 7.23 1.67 7.67
N LEU A 187 7.56 1.01 8.79
CA LEU A 187 8.58 1.53 9.71
C LEU A 187 9.95 1.62 9.06
N MET A 188 10.35 0.64 8.24
CA MET A 188 11.64 0.68 7.54
C MET A 188 11.68 1.76 6.45
N ILE A 189 10.54 2.04 5.79
CA ILE A 189 10.43 3.17 4.87
C ILE A 189 10.65 4.48 5.64
N MET A 190 9.93 4.67 6.74
CA MET A 190 9.99 5.90 7.53
C MET A 190 11.35 6.12 8.20
N THR A 191 12.05 5.06 8.62
CA THR A 191 13.29 5.19 9.41
C THR A 191 14.57 5.03 8.59
N LEU A 192 14.53 4.25 7.51
CA LEU A 192 15.71 3.91 6.71
C LEU A 192 15.59 4.31 5.24
N MET A 193 14.44 4.85 4.81
CA MET A 193 14.15 5.15 3.40
C MET A 193 14.36 3.92 2.50
N ASN A 194 13.97 2.74 3.00
CA ASN A 194 14.27 1.47 2.34
C ASN A 194 13.35 1.21 1.13
N TYR A 195 13.94 1.13 -0.07
CA TYR A 195 13.21 0.95 -1.32
C TYR A 195 12.49 -0.42 -1.42
N SER A 196 13.15 -1.51 -1.04
CA SER A 196 12.53 -2.86 -1.07
C SER A 196 11.30 -2.93 -0.17
N CYS A 197 11.35 -2.27 0.99
CA CYS A 197 10.20 -2.14 1.89
C CYS A 197 9.08 -1.31 1.28
N LEU A 198 9.37 -0.19 0.60
CA LEU A 198 8.37 0.58 -0.14
C LEU A 198 7.67 -0.27 -1.20
N GLN A 199 8.44 -0.96 -2.01
CA GLN A 199 7.90 -1.82 -3.06
C GLN A 199 7.05 -2.96 -2.49
N GLN A 200 7.47 -3.56 -1.37
CA GLN A 200 6.69 -4.61 -0.73
C GLN A 200 5.40 -4.08 -0.09
N TRP A 201 5.45 -2.92 0.58
CA TRP A 201 4.26 -2.25 1.12
C TRP A 201 3.22 -2.01 0.01
N ARG A 202 3.64 -1.51 -1.15
CA ARG A 202 2.77 -1.34 -2.32
C ARG A 202 2.14 -2.64 -2.80
N ARG A 203 2.93 -3.70 -2.98
CA ARG A 203 2.43 -5.00 -3.45
C ARG A 203 1.39 -5.59 -2.50
N LEU A 204 1.63 -5.50 -1.19
CA LEU A 204 0.69 -6.00 -0.18
C LEU A 204 -0.62 -5.21 -0.23
N LEU A 205 -0.56 -3.88 -0.29
CA LEU A 205 -1.76 -3.06 -0.45
C LEU A 205 -2.48 -3.37 -1.76
N GLU A 206 -1.76 -3.48 -2.88
CA GLU A 206 -2.36 -3.76 -4.17
C GLU A 206 -3.05 -5.12 -4.18
N LEU A 207 -2.42 -6.15 -3.62
CA LEU A 207 -3.04 -7.47 -3.47
C LEU A 207 -4.33 -7.36 -2.64
N VAL A 208 -4.27 -6.78 -1.45
CA VAL A 208 -5.39 -6.75 -0.50
C VAL A 208 -6.55 -5.90 -1.03
N LEU A 209 -6.28 -4.69 -1.51
CA LEU A 209 -7.31 -3.73 -1.94
C LEU A 209 -7.91 -4.03 -3.33
N THR A 210 -7.50 -5.13 -3.97
CA THR A 210 -8.11 -5.65 -5.21
C THR A 210 -8.79 -7.01 -5.02
N CYS A 211 -8.95 -7.46 -3.77
CA CYS A 211 -9.69 -8.67 -3.45
C CYS A 211 -11.18 -8.35 -3.23
N GLN A 212 -12.04 -8.78 -4.15
CA GLN A 212 -13.49 -8.54 -4.10
C GLN A 212 -14.17 -9.51 -3.11
N ASN A 213 -13.96 -10.82 -3.26
CA ASN A 213 -14.57 -11.81 -2.36
C ASN A 213 -14.01 -11.72 -0.92
N ALA A 214 -12.73 -11.37 -0.75
CA ALA A 214 -12.13 -11.23 0.58
C ALA A 214 -12.77 -10.12 1.43
N ILE A 215 -13.41 -9.12 0.81
CA ILE A 215 -14.19 -8.09 1.53
C ILE A 215 -15.30 -8.74 2.38
N LYS A 216 -15.93 -9.82 1.87
CA LYS A 216 -16.97 -10.56 2.58
C LYS A 216 -16.37 -11.66 3.45
N ASP A 217 -15.49 -12.46 2.88
CA ASP A 217 -14.98 -13.67 3.53
C ASP A 217 -14.02 -13.37 4.69
N ARG A 218 -13.39 -12.19 4.69
CA ARG A 218 -12.37 -11.76 5.65
C ARG A 218 -12.58 -10.32 6.12
N GLU A 219 -13.82 -9.91 6.34
CA GLU A 219 -14.16 -8.54 6.76
C GLU A 219 -13.30 -8.03 7.94
N PRO A 220 -13.07 -8.79 9.04
CA PRO A 220 -12.26 -8.31 10.16
C PRO A 220 -10.81 -7.99 9.78
N PHE A 221 -10.22 -8.76 8.87
CA PHE A 221 -8.87 -8.52 8.36
C PHE A 221 -8.85 -7.25 7.50
N MET A 222 -9.82 -7.09 6.59
CA MET A 222 -9.94 -5.90 5.74
C MET A 222 -10.11 -4.63 6.58
N VAL A 223 -10.92 -4.69 7.63
CA VAL A 223 -11.08 -3.61 8.63
C VAL A 223 -9.73 -3.25 9.29
N SER A 224 -8.95 -4.26 9.71
CA SER A 224 -7.63 -4.04 10.30
C SER A 224 -6.65 -3.40 9.32
N VAL A 225 -6.68 -3.80 8.04
CA VAL A 225 -5.84 -3.20 7.01
C VAL A 225 -6.18 -1.73 6.78
N LEU A 226 -7.46 -1.37 6.68
CA LEU A 226 -7.88 0.03 6.51
C LEU A 226 -7.51 0.90 7.72
N ARG A 227 -7.67 0.38 8.94
CA ARG A 227 -7.26 1.08 10.16
C ARG A 227 -5.75 1.30 10.23
N LEU A 228 -4.98 0.26 9.90
CA LEU A 228 -3.53 0.35 9.84
C LEU A 228 -3.08 1.35 8.78
N LEU A 229 -3.66 1.30 7.57
CA LEU A 229 -3.33 2.24 6.50
C LEU A 229 -3.62 3.69 6.90
N LEU A 230 -4.80 3.96 7.49
CA LEU A 230 -5.13 5.30 8.00
C LEU A 230 -4.11 5.77 9.04
N LEU A 231 -3.73 4.90 9.99
CA LEU A 231 -2.71 5.21 10.99
C LEU A 231 -1.35 5.50 10.34
N GLN A 232 -0.94 4.71 9.35
CA GLN A 232 0.31 4.91 8.63
C GLN A 232 0.34 6.26 7.89
N LEU A 233 -0.75 6.62 7.20
CA LEU A 233 -0.83 7.90 6.50
C LEU A 233 -0.81 9.10 7.45
N LYS A 234 -1.49 9.01 8.61
CA LYS A 234 -1.41 10.04 9.66
C LYS A 234 0.01 10.29 10.17
N ARG A 235 0.90 9.31 10.02
CA ARG A 235 2.27 9.33 10.54
C ARG A 235 3.32 9.45 9.45
N CYS A 236 2.94 9.48 8.17
CA CYS A 236 3.91 9.44 7.08
C CYS A 236 4.72 10.73 6.91
N ASP A 237 4.24 11.85 7.45
CA ASP A 237 4.92 13.15 7.38
C ASP A 237 5.73 13.47 8.64
N ASP A 238 5.79 12.53 9.58
CA ASP A 238 6.57 12.69 10.81
C ASP A 238 8.09 12.63 10.58
N VAL A 239 8.54 12.17 9.39
CA VAL A 239 9.95 12.15 8.97
C VAL A 239 10.17 13.05 7.75
N GLU A 240 11.33 13.71 7.70
CA GLU A 240 11.75 14.54 6.57
C GLU A 240 11.90 13.70 5.30
N GLY A 241 11.14 14.03 4.25
CA GLY A 241 11.08 13.27 2.99
C GLY A 241 9.82 12.41 2.80
N GLY A 242 8.92 12.33 3.79
CA GLY A 242 7.59 11.70 3.62
C GLY A 242 7.60 10.23 3.17
N LEU A 243 6.42 9.61 3.11
CA LEU A 243 6.26 8.30 2.45
C LEU A 243 6.30 8.42 0.92
N PHE A 244 5.86 9.58 0.41
CA PHE A 244 5.59 9.80 -1.00
C PHE A 244 6.75 10.46 -1.75
N ASP A 245 7.69 11.14 -1.08
CA ASP A 245 8.81 11.78 -1.80
C ASP A 245 9.86 10.76 -2.28
N ILE A 246 9.87 9.55 -1.71
CA ILE A 246 10.78 8.46 -2.12
C ILE A 246 10.56 8.06 -3.58
N ASP A 247 9.34 8.21 -4.07
CA ASP A 247 8.94 7.80 -5.41
C ASP A 247 8.81 8.97 -6.40
N GLY A 248 9.26 10.17 -6.01
CA GLY A 248 9.27 11.34 -6.87
C GLY A 248 7.87 11.86 -7.22
N ALA A 249 7.65 12.19 -8.50
CA ALA A 249 6.47 12.91 -8.98
C ALA A 249 5.14 12.16 -8.79
N ASP A 250 5.20 10.83 -8.63
CA ASP A 250 4.01 9.95 -8.57
C ASP A 250 3.63 9.57 -7.13
N GLY A 251 4.23 10.25 -6.14
CA GLY A 251 4.37 9.77 -4.76
C GLY A 251 3.13 9.13 -4.13
N GLY A 252 1.95 9.71 -4.32
CA GLY A 252 0.68 9.18 -3.82
C GLY A 252 -0.30 8.66 -4.88
N GLU A 253 0.03 8.78 -6.18
CA GLU A 253 -0.90 8.48 -7.27
C GLU A 253 -1.29 7.00 -7.30
N PHE A 254 -0.32 6.11 -7.10
CA PHE A 254 -0.54 4.67 -6.95
C PHE A 254 -1.63 4.39 -5.91
N LEU A 255 -1.49 4.98 -4.71
CA LEU A 255 -2.42 4.73 -3.61
C LEU A 255 -3.79 5.34 -3.91
N ARG A 256 -3.84 6.55 -4.47
CA ARG A 256 -5.09 7.19 -4.88
C ARG A 256 -5.86 6.31 -5.87
N LYS A 257 -5.20 5.84 -6.94
CA LYS A 257 -5.81 4.95 -7.96
C LYS A 257 -6.31 3.65 -7.32
N LEU A 258 -5.54 3.07 -6.41
CA LEU A 258 -5.91 1.86 -5.69
C LEU A 258 -7.13 2.06 -4.78
N LEU A 259 -7.20 3.16 -4.04
CA LEU A 259 -8.34 3.50 -3.18
C LEU A 259 -9.61 3.78 -3.99
N MET A 260 -9.50 4.42 -5.17
CA MET A 260 -10.63 4.57 -6.09
C MET A 260 -11.17 3.21 -6.57
N LYS A 261 -10.29 2.28 -6.96
CA LYS A 261 -10.68 0.91 -7.37
C LYS A 261 -11.34 0.16 -6.22
N PHE A 262 -10.80 0.28 -5.01
CA PHE A 262 -11.39 -0.32 -3.81
C PHE A 262 -12.76 0.28 -3.49
N ARG A 263 -12.91 1.60 -3.57
CA ARG A 263 -14.21 2.29 -3.39
C ARG A 263 -15.26 1.74 -4.35
N ARG A 264 -14.94 1.69 -5.65
CA ARG A 264 -15.84 1.12 -6.67
C ARG A 264 -16.27 -0.29 -6.30
N THR A 265 -15.31 -1.13 -5.92
CA THR A 265 -15.58 -2.51 -5.51
C THR A 265 -16.52 -2.56 -4.29
N LEU A 266 -16.24 -1.77 -3.27
CA LEU A 266 -16.97 -1.76 -2.01
C LEU A 266 -18.43 -1.28 -2.18
N TYR A 267 -18.66 -0.28 -3.04
CA TYR A 267 -19.94 0.41 -3.16
C TYR A 267 -20.81 -0.05 -4.33
N GLU A 268 -20.20 -0.47 -5.45
CA GLU A 268 -20.91 -0.76 -6.70
C GLU A 268 -20.91 -2.24 -7.04
N VAL A 269 -19.81 -2.96 -6.75
CA VAL A 269 -19.65 -4.37 -7.13
C VAL A 269 -20.18 -5.30 -6.04
N ILE A 270 -19.96 -4.95 -4.77
CA ILE A 270 -20.31 -5.81 -3.65
C ILE A 270 -21.72 -5.51 -3.14
N ASP A 271 -22.59 -6.50 -3.25
CA ASP A 271 -23.88 -6.47 -2.58
C ASP A 271 -23.72 -6.51 -1.05
N ASN A 272 -24.24 -5.49 -0.38
CA ASN A 272 -24.32 -5.33 1.07
C ASN A 272 -22.95 -5.53 1.78
N PRO A 273 -21.97 -4.63 1.57
CA PRO A 273 -20.70 -4.68 2.27
C PRO A 273 -20.91 -4.53 3.79
N GLY A 274 -20.02 -5.12 4.57
CA GLY A 274 -20.06 -5.03 6.02
C GLY A 274 -20.05 -3.57 6.51
N PRO A 275 -20.96 -3.18 7.42
CA PRO A 275 -21.13 -1.77 7.80
C PRO A 275 -19.89 -1.22 8.52
N THR A 276 -19.14 -2.07 9.23
CA THR A 276 -17.90 -1.67 9.89
C THR A 276 -16.81 -1.37 8.87
N LEU A 277 -16.63 -2.24 7.87
CA LEU A 277 -15.66 -1.99 6.80
C LEU A 277 -15.95 -0.69 6.05
N LYS A 278 -17.22 -0.46 5.71
CA LYS A 278 -17.68 0.77 5.07
C LYS A 278 -17.34 2.00 5.90
N ALA A 279 -17.67 1.98 7.19
CA ALA A 279 -17.38 3.09 8.09
C ALA A 279 -15.88 3.37 8.25
N GLU A 280 -15.02 2.33 8.27
CA GLU A 280 -13.57 2.55 8.31
C GLU A 280 -13.01 3.07 7.00
N PHE A 281 -13.55 2.61 5.85
CA PHE A 281 -13.18 3.17 4.55
C PHE A 281 -13.58 4.63 4.43
N ASP A 282 -14.77 5.01 4.91
CA ASP A 282 -15.24 6.40 4.87
C ASP A 282 -14.34 7.32 5.70
N LYS A 283 -13.88 6.89 6.88
CA LYS A 283 -12.90 7.64 7.67
C LYS A 283 -11.59 7.84 6.90
N LEU A 284 -11.10 6.79 6.24
CA LEU A 284 -9.89 6.87 5.41
C LEU A 284 -10.10 7.84 4.24
N ALA A 285 -11.24 7.72 3.54
CA ALA A 285 -11.59 8.56 2.40
C ALA A 285 -11.72 10.05 2.78
N THR A 286 -12.38 10.35 3.89
CA THR A 286 -12.45 11.72 4.43
C THR A 286 -11.07 12.25 4.76
N TRP A 287 -10.25 11.46 5.44
CA TRP A 287 -8.91 11.91 5.84
C TRP A 287 -7.99 12.18 4.64
N VAL A 288 -7.95 11.31 3.62
CA VAL A 288 -7.11 11.55 2.42
C VAL A 288 -7.62 12.72 1.57
N LYS A 289 -8.93 13.00 1.61
CA LYS A 289 -9.49 14.20 1.00
C LYS A 289 -9.07 15.46 1.75
N ASP A 290 -9.16 15.45 3.08
CA ASP A 290 -8.83 16.62 3.89
C ASP A 290 -7.33 16.95 3.88
N GLU A 291 -6.47 15.93 3.90
CA GLU A 291 -5.00 16.12 3.98
C GLU A 291 -4.31 16.21 2.62
N TYR A 292 -4.78 15.46 1.62
CA TYR A 292 -4.12 15.39 0.31
C TYR A 292 -4.99 15.87 -0.87
N ASP A 293 -6.22 16.33 -0.62
CA ASP A 293 -7.18 16.71 -1.67
C ASP A 293 -7.47 15.55 -2.65
N TRP A 294 -7.38 14.30 -2.17
CA TRP A 294 -7.68 13.13 -2.98
C TRP A 294 -9.19 12.90 -3.04
N GLU A 295 -9.82 13.38 -4.11
CA GLU A 295 -11.20 13.00 -4.41
C GLU A 295 -11.22 11.57 -4.94
N LEU A 296 -11.85 10.66 -4.19
CA LEU A 296 -11.96 9.23 -4.52
C LEU A 296 -13.27 8.89 -5.25
N ASP A 297 -14.22 9.83 -5.30
CA ASP A 297 -15.47 9.67 -6.03
C ASP A 297 -15.31 9.99 -7.51
N ARG A 298 -15.53 8.99 -8.37
CA ARG A 298 -15.45 9.14 -9.82
C ARG A 298 -16.56 10.04 -10.39
N GLU A 299 -17.69 10.19 -9.69
CA GLU A 299 -18.83 11.01 -10.15
C GLU A 299 -18.63 12.51 -9.89
N ALA A 300 -17.64 12.88 -9.07
CA ALA A 300 -17.35 14.29 -8.75
C ALA A 300 -16.62 15.03 -9.90
N PHE A 301 -16.13 14.32 -10.91
CA PHE A 301 -15.41 14.90 -12.05
C PHE A 301 -16.29 14.96 -13.31
N VAL A 302 -16.49 16.16 -13.84
CA VAL A 302 -17.07 16.36 -15.17
C VAL A 302 -16.02 15.95 -16.21
N ARG A 303 -16.17 14.75 -16.77
CA ARG A 303 -15.22 14.16 -17.75
C ARG A 303 -15.28 14.78 -19.14
N ARG A 304 -16.40 15.45 -19.43
CA ARG A 304 -16.72 16.06 -20.72
C ARG A 304 -17.37 17.41 -20.48
N GLY A 305 -16.73 18.49 -20.92
CA GLY A 305 -17.24 19.84 -20.76
C GLY A 305 -17.00 20.67 -22.01
N MET A 306 -17.99 21.51 -22.37
CA MET A 306 -17.81 22.50 -23.41
C MET A 306 -17.13 23.73 -22.81
N VAL A 307 -15.92 24.03 -23.26
CA VAL A 307 -15.22 25.26 -22.90
C VAL A 307 -15.30 26.23 -24.07
N GLN A 308 -15.80 27.43 -23.79
CA GLN A 308 -15.84 28.51 -24.77
C GLN A 308 -14.51 29.27 -24.74
N LEU A 309 -13.80 29.26 -25.86
CA LEU A 309 -12.54 29.99 -26.06
C LEU A 309 -12.81 31.50 -26.22
N GLU A 310 -11.75 32.31 -26.16
CA GLU A 310 -11.82 33.79 -26.25
C GLU A 310 -12.43 34.29 -27.57
N ASP A 311 -12.40 33.46 -28.61
CA ASP A 311 -13.01 33.71 -29.93
C ASP A 311 -14.48 33.27 -30.05
N GLY A 312 -15.04 32.68 -28.98
CA GLY A 312 -16.41 32.19 -28.92
C GLY A 312 -16.59 30.75 -29.42
N GLU A 313 -15.53 30.06 -29.85
CA GLU A 313 -15.56 28.65 -30.24
C GLU A 313 -15.79 27.77 -29.01
N GLN A 314 -16.74 26.83 -29.10
CA GLN A 314 -16.98 25.84 -28.06
C GLN A 314 -16.19 24.58 -28.39
N VAL A 315 -15.14 24.33 -27.63
CA VAL A 315 -14.33 23.12 -27.75
C VAL A 315 -14.78 22.15 -26.65
N GLU A 316 -15.06 20.93 -27.06
CA GLU A 316 -15.31 19.83 -26.15
C GLU A 316 -13.98 19.35 -25.58
N LEU A 317 -13.78 19.55 -24.28
CA LEU A 317 -12.64 18.98 -23.57
C LEU A 317 -13.06 17.63 -22.99
N GLU A 318 -12.37 16.59 -23.45
CA GLU A 318 -12.35 15.26 -22.86
C GLU A 318 -11.06 15.15 -22.05
N MET A 319 -11.18 14.93 -20.74
CA MET A 319 -9.99 14.67 -19.91
C MET A 319 -9.48 13.27 -20.24
N GLU A 320 -8.17 13.15 -20.50
CA GLU A 320 -7.51 11.86 -20.80
C GLU A 320 -7.80 10.86 -19.67
N ASP A 321 -8.40 9.73 -20.04
CA ASP A 321 -8.66 8.63 -19.12
C ASP A 321 -7.31 8.07 -18.66
N ASP A 322 -7.11 7.98 -17.35
CA ASP A 322 -5.97 7.26 -16.77
C ASP A 322 -6.13 5.77 -17.11
N GLY A 323 -5.73 5.38 -18.33
CA GLY A 323 -5.60 4.10 -19.05
C GLY A 323 -5.78 2.72 -18.37
N ASP A 324 -6.52 2.63 -17.28
CA ASP A 324 -6.55 1.50 -16.35
C ASP A 324 -7.99 0.99 -16.14
N ASP A 325 -8.96 1.55 -16.86
CA ASP A 325 -10.29 0.96 -17.04
C ASP A 325 -10.20 -0.14 -18.10
N GLU A 326 -9.56 -1.25 -17.71
CA GLU A 326 -9.50 -2.54 -18.44
C GLU A 326 -10.90 -3.14 -18.72
N THR A 327 -11.95 -2.42 -18.35
CA THR A 327 -13.37 -2.68 -18.62
C THR A 327 -13.91 -2.01 -19.88
N GLY A 328 -13.18 -1.08 -20.52
CA GLY A 328 -13.75 -0.15 -21.49
C GLY A 328 -13.56 -0.45 -22.99
N GLU A 329 -12.50 -1.15 -23.41
CA GLU A 329 -12.13 -1.20 -24.83
C GLU A 329 -12.67 -2.41 -25.62
N TYR A 330 -13.74 -3.07 -25.16
CA TYR A 330 -14.42 -4.04 -26.01
C TYR A 330 -15.62 -3.40 -26.73
N ALA A 331 -15.33 -2.52 -27.69
CA ALA A 331 -16.28 -2.22 -28.74
C ALA A 331 -16.20 -3.36 -29.78
N PRO A 332 -17.18 -4.28 -29.87
CA PRO A 332 -17.15 -5.31 -30.90
C PRO A 332 -17.16 -4.62 -32.27
N LEU A 333 -16.14 -4.86 -33.08
CA LEU A 333 -16.13 -4.43 -34.48
C LEU A 333 -17.25 -5.19 -35.20
N VAL A 334 -18.38 -4.51 -35.43
CA VAL A 334 -19.47 -5.05 -36.23
C VAL A 334 -19.01 -5.07 -37.68
N VAL A 335 -18.60 -6.25 -38.15
CA VAL A 335 -18.31 -6.47 -39.57
C VAL A 335 -19.64 -6.64 -40.28
N ASP A 336 -20.02 -5.62 -41.06
CA ASP A 336 -21.20 -5.65 -41.89
C ASP A 336 -20.93 -6.61 -43.07
N LEU A 337 -21.41 -7.84 -42.95
CA LEU A 337 -21.40 -8.81 -44.05
C LEU A 337 -22.51 -8.40 -45.01
N GLY A 338 -22.21 -7.44 -45.89
CA GLY A 338 -23.18 -6.86 -46.82
C GLY A 338 -24.07 -7.91 -47.48
N GLU A 339 -25.39 -7.69 -47.41
CA GLU A 339 -26.39 -8.44 -48.14
C GLU A 339 -26.14 -8.26 -49.65
N GLY A 340 -25.42 -9.20 -50.24
CA GLY A 340 -24.98 -9.05 -51.62
C GLY A 340 -24.31 -10.30 -52.17
N ASN A 341 -24.94 -11.46 -52.03
CA ASN A 341 -24.67 -12.57 -52.94
C ASN A 341 -25.98 -13.09 -53.52
N THR A 342 -26.43 -12.33 -54.53
CA THR A 342 -27.37 -12.72 -55.55
C THR A 342 -27.07 -14.14 -56.00
N THR A 343 -28.11 -14.98 -55.97
CA THR A 343 -28.23 -16.24 -56.70
C THR A 343 -27.48 -16.19 -58.04
N GLN A 344 -26.33 -16.87 -58.11
CA GLN A 344 -25.81 -17.35 -59.38
C GLN A 344 -26.63 -18.59 -59.73
N ASP A 345 -27.58 -18.39 -60.64
CA ASP A 345 -28.24 -19.45 -61.39
C ASP A 345 -27.17 -20.34 -62.01
N LEU A 346 -27.11 -21.59 -61.53
CA LEU A 346 -26.39 -22.67 -62.19
C LEU A 346 -27.24 -23.09 -63.39
N ASP A 347 -27.12 -22.38 -64.50
CA ASP A 347 -27.60 -22.84 -65.80
C ASP A 347 -26.77 -24.05 -66.21
N MET A 348 -27.36 -25.21 -65.95
CA MET A 348 -26.85 -26.52 -66.31
C MET A 348 -27.41 -26.89 -67.69
N ASP A 349 -26.81 -26.35 -68.75
CA ASP A 349 -27.11 -26.77 -70.12
C ASP A 349 -26.01 -27.67 -70.70
N ASN A 350 -26.43 -28.91 -70.97
CA ASN A 350 -25.83 -29.92 -71.84
C ASN A 350 -25.10 -29.33 -73.06
N VAL A 351 -23.95 -29.88 -73.46
CA VAL A 351 -23.72 -30.47 -74.81
C VAL A 351 -22.50 -31.44 -74.80
N ASP A 352 -22.81 -32.70 -75.11
CA ASP A 352 -22.11 -33.77 -75.83
C ASP A 352 -20.57 -33.83 -76.04
N THR A 353 -20.07 -35.03 -75.72
CA THR A 353 -18.91 -35.76 -76.28
C THR A 353 -18.86 -35.82 -77.81
N PRO A 354 -17.65 -35.94 -78.38
CA PRO A 354 -17.25 -37.21 -79.02
C PRO A 354 -16.18 -38.00 -78.25
#